data_AF-A0A2E5ZZ12-F1
#
_entry.id   AF-A0A2E5ZZ12-F1
#
_cell.length_a   1.000
_cell.length_b   1.000
_cell.length_c   1.000
_cell.angle_alpha   90.00
_cell.angle_beta   90.00
_cell.angle_gamma   90.00
#
_symmetry.space_group_name_H-M   'P 1'
#
loop_
_entity.id
_entity.type
_entity.pdbx_description
1 polymer ?
#
loop_
_entity_poly.entity_id
_entity_poly.type
_entity_poly.pdbx_seq_one_letter_code
_entity_poly.pdbx_strand_id
1 'polypeptide(L)'
;MAAAESTVYAKGLEGVIAGETAISNVEGDVGRLTYRGVPIEALIELDYEAVAWLVLFGTEPDAAEQAALKEFLNEESVLAGSDRVLLTSMSTDLHAMQVLQAALPALVATPRTDLLRELDEEARRGLVRVSKLPSLVAGYHQLSLGNALPEHVPGARSRREQSRQLPHAIHRLSAFGRERGGAHQNPDPAD
;
A
#
# COMPACT_ATOMS: atom_id res chain seq x y z
N MET A 1 -42.30 -5.52 36.54
CA MET A 1 -41.12 -6.37 36.77
C MET A 1 -40.12 -6.05 35.69
N ALA A 2 -39.07 -5.29 36.01
CA ALA A 2 -37.98 -5.03 35.08
C ALA A 2 -37.18 -6.33 34.92
N ALA A 3 -37.07 -6.83 33.70
CA ALA A 3 -36.19 -7.95 33.39
C ALA A 3 -34.75 -7.50 33.66
N ALA A 4 -34.05 -8.21 34.52
CA ALA A 4 -32.63 -8.00 34.74
C ALA A 4 -31.90 -8.32 33.42
N GLU A 5 -31.30 -7.32 32.78
CA GLU A 5 -30.37 -7.52 31.69
C GLU A 5 -29.20 -8.36 32.20
N SER A 6 -29.13 -9.62 31.77
CA SER A 6 -27.95 -10.45 31.99
C SER A 6 -26.84 -9.93 31.07
N THR A 7 -25.83 -9.29 31.63
CA THR A 7 -24.62 -8.93 30.89
C THR A 7 -23.91 -10.22 30.45
N VAL A 8 -24.00 -10.54 29.17
CA VAL A 8 -23.35 -11.73 28.60
C VAL A 8 -21.87 -11.42 28.43
N TYR A 9 -21.00 -12.13 29.16
CA TYR A 9 -19.56 -12.07 28.93
C TYR A 9 -19.24 -12.70 27.58
N ALA A 10 -18.76 -11.88 26.63
CA ALA A 10 -18.32 -12.33 25.31
C ALA A 10 -16.79 -12.17 25.20
N LYS A 11 -16.07 -13.29 25.31
CA LYS A 11 -14.61 -13.31 25.15
C LYS A 11 -14.24 -12.82 23.75
N GLY A 12 -13.42 -11.77 23.66
CA GLY A 12 -12.97 -11.24 22.37
C GLY A 12 -14.04 -10.47 21.57
N LEU A 13 -15.15 -10.07 22.21
CA LEU A 13 -16.26 -9.33 21.58
C LEU A 13 -16.99 -10.07 20.46
N GLU A 14 -16.93 -11.41 20.45
CA GLU A 14 -17.68 -12.22 19.48
C GLU A 14 -19.20 -11.98 19.63
N GLY A 15 -19.85 -11.60 18.53
CA GLY A 15 -21.28 -11.26 18.51
C GLY A 15 -21.65 -9.92 19.16
N VAL A 16 -20.67 -9.13 19.62
CA VAL A 16 -20.90 -7.83 20.24
C VAL A 16 -20.79 -6.72 19.19
N ILE A 17 -21.86 -5.92 19.05
CA ILE A 17 -21.84 -4.70 18.23
C ILE A 17 -21.08 -3.62 18.99
N ALA A 18 -19.86 -3.30 18.55
CA ALA A 18 -19.00 -2.30 19.19
C ALA A 18 -19.31 -0.84 18.77
N GLY A 19 -19.99 -0.66 17.63
CA GLY A 19 -20.36 0.65 17.10
C GLY A 19 -20.94 0.56 15.70
N GLU A 20 -21.33 1.73 15.16
CA GLU A 20 -21.83 1.89 13.80
C GLU A 20 -20.72 2.44 12.89
N THR A 21 -20.68 2.00 11.63
CA THR A 21 -19.71 2.50 10.63
C THR A 21 -20.35 2.61 9.26
N ALA A 22 -19.95 3.64 8.52
CA ALA A 22 -20.31 3.84 7.12
C ALA A 22 -19.13 3.52 6.16
N ILE A 23 -18.02 2.96 6.66
CA ILE A 23 -16.77 2.78 5.90
C ILE A 23 -16.80 1.49 5.08
N SER A 24 -17.13 0.35 5.71
CA SER A 24 -17.09 -0.96 5.06
C SER A 24 -18.16 -1.88 5.61
N ASN A 25 -18.66 -2.80 4.78
CA ASN A 25 -19.50 -3.91 5.21
C ASN A 25 -18.82 -5.25 4.92
N VAL A 26 -18.80 -6.14 5.92
CA VAL A 26 -18.22 -7.48 5.83
C VAL A 26 -19.32 -8.50 6.05
N GLU A 27 -19.70 -9.21 5.00
CA GLU A 27 -20.78 -10.20 5.01
C GLU A 27 -20.16 -11.59 4.85
N GLY A 28 -19.64 -12.11 5.97
CA GLY A 28 -18.85 -13.34 6.01
C GLY A 28 -19.59 -14.57 5.47
N ASP A 29 -20.89 -14.70 5.75
CA ASP A 29 -21.71 -15.85 5.34
C ASP A 29 -21.80 -16.01 3.81
N VAL A 30 -21.78 -14.90 3.09
CA VAL A 30 -21.83 -14.86 1.61
C VAL A 30 -20.50 -14.45 0.99
N GLY A 31 -19.45 -14.28 1.79
CA GLY A 31 -18.11 -13.92 1.33
C GLY A 31 -17.99 -12.55 0.66
N ARG A 32 -18.83 -11.57 1.03
CA ARG A 32 -18.86 -10.25 0.37
C ARG A 32 -18.21 -9.18 1.24
N LEU A 33 -17.36 -8.35 0.60
CA LEU A 33 -16.75 -7.16 1.19
C LEU A 33 -17.08 -5.94 0.33
N THR A 34 -17.58 -4.88 0.96
CA THR A 34 -17.81 -3.58 0.28
C THR A 34 -17.16 -2.44 1.05
N TYR A 35 -16.59 -1.46 0.33
CA TYR A 35 -16.17 -0.18 0.89
C TYR A 35 -17.11 0.91 0.40
N ARG A 36 -17.71 1.66 1.34
CA ARG A 36 -18.74 2.69 1.04
C ARG A 36 -19.85 2.18 0.10
N GLY A 37 -20.22 0.91 0.22
CA GLY A 37 -21.22 0.25 -0.64
C GLY A 37 -20.70 -0.25 -1.99
N VAL A 38 -19.44 0.03 -2.36
CA VAL A 38 -18.80 -0.45 -3.58
C VAL A 38 -18.16 -1.83 -3.34
N PRO A 39 -18.47 -2.86 -4.14
CA PRO A 39 -17.88 -4.19 -3.99
C PRO A 39 -16.37 -4.19 -4.26
N ILE A 40 -15.61 -4.97 -3.49
CA ILE A 40 -14.15 -5.02 -3.57
C ILE A 40 -13.65 -5.40 -4.99
N GLU A 41 -14.42 -6.21 -5.72
CA GLU A 41 -14.15 -6.61 -7.11
C GLU A 41 -14.15 -5.45 -8.09
N ALA A 42 -14.88 -4.36 -7.81
CA ALA A 42 -14.81 -3.15 -8.61
C ALA A 42 -13.61 -2.28 -8.21
N LEU A 43 -13.19 -2.34 -6.95
CA LEU A 43 -12.12 -1.49 -6.41
C LEU A 43 -10.72 -1.96 -6.85
N ILE A 44 -10.53 -3.25 -7.14
CA ILE A 44 -9.21 -3.78 -7.57
C ILE A 44 -8.74 -3.24 -8.93
N GLU A 45 -9.68 -2.74 -9.76
CA GLU A 45 -9.39 -2.16 -11.07
C GLU A 45 -8.97 -0.68 -10.97
N LEU A 46 -9.21 -0.05 -9.81
CA LEU A 46 -8.92 1.35 -9.55
C LEU A 46 -7.50 1.55 -9.03
N ASP A 47 -6.99 2.77 -9.22
CA ASP A 47 -5.72 3.17 -8.61
C ASP A 47 -5.88 3.36 -7.10
N TYR A 48 -4.79 3.21 -6.36
CA TYR A 48 -4.79 3.28 -4.90
C TYR A 48 -5.42 4.58 -4.37
N GLU A 49 -5.12 5.71 -5.01
CA GLU A 49 -5.62 7.02 -4.61
C GLU A 49 -7.14 7.12 -4.78
N ALA A 50 -7.72 6.50 -5.80
CA ALA A 50 -9.18 6.47 -5.97
C ALA A 50 -9.86 5.68 -4.86
N VAL A 51 -9.31 4.51 -4.51
CA VAL A 51 -9.82 3.70 -3.40
C VAL A 51 -9.61 4.38 -2.04
N ALA A 52 -8.44 4.98 -1.82
CA ALA A 52 -8.14 5.73 -0.60
C ALA A 52 -9.08 6.94 -0.44
N TRP A 53 -9.35 7.67 -1.52
CA TRP A 53 -10.31 8.77 -1.52
C TRP A 53 -11.70 8.29 -1.12
N LEU A 54 -12.20 7.21 -1.74
CA LEU A 54 -13.49 6.61 -1.39
C LEU A 54 -13.56 6.27 0.11
N VAL A 55 -12.54 5.64 0.66
CA VAL A 55 -12.51 5.28 2.09
C VAL A 55 -12.52 6.52 2.98
N LEU A 56 -11.69 7.51 2.69
CA LEU A 56 -11.53 8.73 3.50
C LEU A 56 -12.78 9.63 3.42
N PHE A 57 -13.27 9.91 2.21
CA PHE A 57 -14.28 10.95 1.97
C PHE A 57 -15.69 10.39 1.72
N GLY A 58 -15.81 9.11 1.38
CA GLY A 58 -17.11 8.46 1.16
C GLY A 58 -17.68 8.65 -0.25
N THR A 59 -17.00 9.38 -1.12
CA THR A 59 -17.40 9.65 -2.51
C THR A 59 -16.35 9.15 -3.49
N GLU A 60 -16.73 8.95 -4.75
CA GLU A 60 -15.76 8.75 -5.82
C GLU A 60 -15.06 10.10 -6.12
N PRO A 61 -13.72 10.12 -6.27
CA PRO A 61 -13.03 11.35 -6.61
C PRO A 61 -13.27 11.75 -8.06
N ASP A 62 -13.29 13.05 -8.33
CA ASP A 62 -13.02 13.55 -9.66
C ASP A 62 -11.51 13.48 -10.02
N ALA A 63 -11.17 13.80 -11.26
CA ALA A 63 -9.79 13.71 -11.74
C ALA A 63 -8.84 14.69 -11.01
N ALA A 64 -9.32 15.85 -10.57
CA ALA A 64 -8.52 16.84 -9.85
C ALA A 64 -8.31 16.41 -8.40
N GLU A 65 -9.34 15.87 -7.75
CA GLU A 65 -9.30 15.31 -6.40
C GLU A 65 -8.33 14.12 -6.31
N GLN A 66 -8.43 13.18 -7.26
CA GLN A 66 -7.51 12.04 -7.32
C GLN A 66 -6.06 12.51 -7.54
N ALA A 67 -5.84 13.49 -8.42
CA ALA A 67 -4.52 14.06 -8.66
C ALA A 67 -3.96 14.78 -7.42
N ALA A 68 -4.79 15.53 -6.71
CA ALA A 68 -4.41 16.24 -5.49
C ALA A 68 -4.02 15.27 -4.37
N LEU A 69 -4.77 14.20 -4.15
CA LEU A 69 -4.40 13.18 -3.17
C LEU A 69 -3.10 12.47 -3.56
N LYS A 70 -2.93 12.15 -4.84
CA LYS A 70 -1.70 11.56 -5.34
C LYS A 70 -0.48 12.45 -5.13
N GLU A 71 -0.60 13.74 -5.44
CA GLU A 71 0.46 14.72 -5.25
C GLU A 71 0.77 14.86 -3.76
N PHE A 72 -0.24 15.00 -2.91
CA PHE A 72 -0.08 15.05 -1.45
C PHE A 72 0.68 13.83 -0.93
N LEU A 73 0.28 12.60 -1.31
CA LEU A 73 0.94 11.38 -0.86
C LEU A 73 2.40 11.31 -1.33
N ASN A 74 2.68 11.72 -2.56
CA ASN A 74 4.03 11.71 -3.11
C ASN A 74 4.93 12.75 -2.44
N GLU A 75 4.48 13.99 -2.31
CA GLU A 75 5.22 15.07 -1.66
C GLU A 75 5.50 14.71 -0.20
N GLU A 76 4.49 14.20 0.52
CA GLU A 76 4.60 13.91 1.95
C GLU A 76 5.32 12.61 2.30
N SER A 77 5.60 11.76 1.31
CA SER A 77 6.35 10.51 1.51
C SER A 77 7.84 10.71 1.81
N VAL A 78 8.38 11.92 1.63
CA VAL A 78 9.80 12.23 1.94
C VAL A 78 10.04 12.14 3.46
N LEU A 79 11.02 11.33 3.86
CA LEU A 79 11.48 11.28 5.25
C LEU A 79 12.35 12.50 5.56
N ALA A 80 11.97 13.27 6.59
CA ALA A 80 12.74 14.41 7.05
C ALA A 80 14.09 13.95 7.65
N GLY A 81 15.05 14.88 7.83
CA GLY A 81 16.35 14.54 8.40
C GLY A 81 16.25 13.82 9.76
N SER A 82 15.35 14.27 10.62
CA SER A 82 15.03 13.62 11.90
C SER A 82 14.45 12.21 11.73
N ASP A 83 13.54 12.02 10.77
CA ASP A 83 12.93 10.72 10.49
C ASP A 83 13.98 9.72 9.97
N ARG A 84 14.90 10.19 9.12
CA ARG A 84 16.03 9.40 8.61
C ARG A 84 16.98 9.00 9.73
N VAL A 85 17.38 9.95 10.58
CA VAL A 85 18.23 9.68 11.75
C VAL A 85 17.59 8.65 12.66
N LEU A 86 16.31 8.83 13.00
CA LEU A 86 15.53 7.88 13.78
C LEU A 86 15.61 6.48 13.16
N LEU A 87 15.30 6.34 11.87
CA LEU A 87 15.30 5.05 11.21
C LEU A 87 16.69 4.40 11.17
N THR A 88 17.75 5.17 10.92
CA THR A 88 19.14 4.67 10.90
C THR A 88 19.70 4.35 12.29
N SER A 89 19.09 4.87 13.35
CA SER A 89 19.49 4.61 14.73
C SER A 89 18.92 3.29 15.29
N MET A 90 17.90 2.74 14.61
CA MET A 90 17.31 1.47 14.99
C MET A 90 18.20 0.30 14.58
N SER A 91 18.23 -0.76 15.40
CA SER A 91 18.94 -1.99 15.06
C SER A 91 18.29 -2.66 13.85
N THR A 92 19.12 -3.13 12.92
CA THR A 92 18.71 -3.86 11.71
C THR A 92 18.21 -5.27 11.98
N ASP A 93 18.38 -5.77 13.20
CA ASP A 93 17.92 -7.10 13.62
C ASP A 93 16.50 -7.06 14.23
N LEU A 94 15.90 -5.87 14.33
CA LEU A 94 14.53 -5.72 14.85
C LEU A 94 13.50 -6.27 13.86
N HIS A 95 12.41 -6.80 14.40
CA HIS A 95 11.28 -7.17 13.56
C HIS A 95 10.66 -5.91 12.92
N ALA A 96 10.38 -5.93 11.63
CA ALA A 96 9.91 -4.75 10.88
C ALA A 96 8.67 -4.08 11.51
N MET A 97 7.76 -4.87 12.08
CA MET A 97 6.59 -4.31 12.79
C MET A 97 6.96 -3.54 14.07
N GLN A 98 8.02 -3.92 14.79
CA GLN A 98 8.48 -3.18 15.98
C GLN A 98 9.07 -1.83 15.58
N VAL A 99 9.79 -1.81 14.46
CA VAL A 99 10.31 -0.57 13.86
C VAL A 99 9.17 0.35 13.46
N LEU A 100 8.16 -0.15 12.75
CA LEU A 100 6.99 0.65 12.38
C LEU A 100 6.23 1.18 13.60
N GLN A 101 6.00 0.32 14.61
CA GLN A 101 5.31 0.68 15.85
C GLN A 101 6.05 1.81 16.61
N ALA A 102 7.38 1.77 16.64
CA ALA A 102 8.19 2.78 17.32
C ALA A 102 8.38 4.06 16.49
N ALA A 103 8.59 3.93 15.17
CA ALA A 103 8.94 5.06 14.30
C ALA A 103 7.74 5.95 13.98
N LEU A 104 6.58 5.35 13.67
CA LEU A 104 5.38 6.07 13.19
C LEU A 104 4.91 7.22 14.11
N PRO A 105 4.79 7.05 15.44
CA PRO A 105 4.38 8.15 16.33
C PRO A 105 5.43 9.24 16.47
N ALA A 106 6.71 8.93 16.21
CA ALA A 106 7.84 9.85 16.33
C ALA A 106 8.13 10.65 15.04
N LEU A 107 7.45 10.34 13.94
CA LEU A 107 7.62 11.05 12.67
C LEU A 107 7.21 12.51 12.77
N VAL A 108 7.93 13.37 12.05
CA VAL A 108 7.45 14.71 11.74
C VAL A 108 6.20 14.59 10.87
N ALA A 109 5.06 15.06 11.37
CA ALA A 109 3.77 14.91 10.71
C ALA A 109 3.16 16.25 10.25
N THR A 110 3.89 17.36 10.36
CA THR A 110 3.43 18.67 9.88
C THR A 110 3.38 18.66 8.35
N PRO A 111 2.21 18.94 7.73
CA PRO A 111 2.10 19.06 6.28
C PRO A 111 3.02 20.17 5.73
N ARG A 112 3.66 19.90 4.59
CA ARG A 112 4.53 20.81 3.84
C ARG A 112 3.84 21.42 2.61
N THR A 113 2.72 20.84 2.20
CA THR A 113 1.88 21.31 1.08
C THR A 113 0.57 21.90 1.58
N ASP A 114 -0.05 22.76 0.78
CA ASP A 114 -1.39 23.32 1.05
C ASP A 114 -2.53 22.49 0.44
N LEU A 115 -2.20 21.38 -0.23
CA LEU A 115 -3.18 20.42 -0.72
C LEU A 115 -3.98 19.83 0.45
N LEU A 116 -5.25 19.52 0.17
CA LEU A 116 -6.21 18.95 1.12
C LEU A 116 -6.40 19.80 2.40
N ARG A 117 -6.33 21.13 2.29
CA ARG A 117 -6.50 22.08 3.40
C ARG A 117 -7.92 22.13 3.98
N GLU A 118 -8.88 21.54 3.28
CA GLU A 118 -10.26 21.36 3.73
C GLU A 118 -10.39 20.30 4.82
N LEU A 119 -9.43 19.40 4.93
CA LEU A 119 -9.30 18.48 6.05
C LEU A 119 -8.88 19.23 7.31
N ASP A 120 -9.33 18.77 8.47
CA ASP A 120 -8.82 19.27 9.74
C ASP A 120 -7.33 18.92 9.90
N GLU A 121 -6.63 19.72 10.71
CA GLU A 121 -5.17 19.60 10.87
C GLU A 121 -4.76 18.21 11.37
N GLU A 122 -5.53 17.56 12.25
CA GLU A 122 -5.15 16.24 12.75
C GLU A 122 -5.32 15.16 11.68
N ALA A 123 -6.38 15.23 10.87
CA ALA A 123 -6.56 14.38 9.70
C ALA A 123 -5.41 14.56 8.69
N ARG A 124 -5.00 15.80 8.43
CA ARG A 124 -3.84 16.08 7.55
C ARG A 124 -2.55 15.50 8.11
N ARG A 125 -2.29 15.65 9.41
CA ARG A 125 -1.13 15.03 10.08
C ARG A 125 -1.19 13.51 10.02
N GLY A 126 -2.37 12.91 10.17
CA GLY A 126 -2.60 11.48 9.96
C GLY A 126 -2.23 11.06 8.54
N LEU A 127 -2.67 11.82 7.54
CA LEU A 127 -2.38 11.55 6.14
C LEU A 127 -0.89 11.69 5.82
N VAL A 128 -0.17 12.68 6.38
CA VAL A 128 1.29 12.79 6.26
C VAL A 128 1.98 11.51 6.77
N ARG A 129 1.55 10.96 7.90
CA ARG A 129 2.10 9.70 8.43
C ARG A 129 1.83 8.54 7.47
N VAL A 130 0.63 8.46 6.91
CA VAL A 130 0.28 7.45 5.89
C VAL A 130 1.19 7.58 4.67
N SER A 131 1.43 8.80 4.17
CA SER A 131 2.33 9.07 3.05
C SER A 131 3.75 8.56 3.29
N LYS A 132 4.24 8.61 4.54
CA LYS A 132 5.59 8.17 4.91
C LYS A 132 5.74 6.67 5.12
N LEU A 133 4.64 5.91 5.27
CA LEU A 133 4.68 4.47 5.53
C LEU A 133 5.48 3.69 4.47
N PRO A 134 5.27 3.88 3.15
CA PRO A 134 6.06 3.17 2.13
C PRO A 134 7.55 3.46 2.23
N SER A 135 7.92 4.72 2.48
CA SER A 135 9.32 5.13 2.66
C SER A 135 9.96 4.54 3.90
N LEU A 136 9.21 4.42 5.01
CA LEU A 136 9.68 3.73 6.22
C LEU A 136 9.92 2.24 5.96
N VAL A 137 8.96 1.56 5.34
CA VAL A 137 9.05 0.11 5.07
C VAL A 137 10.21 -0.17 4.11
N ALA A 138 10.25 0.51 2.97
CA ALA A 138 11.31 0.34 1.98
C ALA A 138 12.67 0.74 2.55
N GLY A 139 12.72 1.86 3.29
CA GLY A 139 13.94 2.34 3.93
C GLY A 139 14.52 1.36 4.93
N TYR A 140 13.69 0.85 5.85
CA TYR A 140 14.14 -0.15 6.83
C TYR A 140 14.60 -1.43 6.16
N HIS A 141 13.86 -1.91 5.16
CA HIS A 141 14.25 -3.10 4.39
C HIS A 141 15.61 -2.92 3.68
N GLN A 142 15.93 -1.73 3.18
CA GLN A 142 17.27 -1.47 2.62
C GLN A 142 18.36 -1.49 3.68
N LEU A 143 18.10 -0.88 4.84
CA LEU A 143 19.05 -0.91 5.96
C LEU A 143 19.29 -2.33 6.48
N SER A 144 18.25 -3.18 6.55
CA SER A 144 18.39 -4.58 6.97
C SER A 144 19.19 -5.43 5.98
N LEU A 145 19.27 -5.01 4.72
CA LEU A 145 20.15 -5.60 3.70
C LEU A 145 21.57 -5.01 3.69
N GLY A 146 21.87 -4.05 4.58
CA GLY A 146 23.16 -3.33 4.62
C GLY A 146 23.31 -2.24 3.57
N ASN A 147 22.23 -1.88 2.87
CA ASN A 147 22.24 -0.80 1.87
C ASN A 147 21.99 0.56 2.54
N ALA A 148 22.39 1.63 1.85
CA ALA A 148 22.04 2.98 2.27
C ALA A 148 20.54 3.23 2.11
N LEU A 149 20.01 4.16 2.93
CA LEU A 149 18.62 4.60 2.79
C LEU A 149 18.41 5.22 1.40
N PRO A 150 17.40 4.78 0.62
CA PRO A 150 17.13 5.32 -0.70
C PRO A 150 16.95 6.84 -0.66
N GLU A 151 17.45 7.52 -1.69
CA GLU A 151 17.02 8.88 -1.94
C GLU A 151 15.56 8.88 -2.41
N HIS A 152 14.79 9.81 -1.88
CA HIS A 152 13.45 10.05 -2.39
C HIS A 152 13.58 10.76 -3.73
N VAL A 153 12.94 10.20 -4.76
CA VAL A 153 12.83 10.84 -6.08
C VAL A 153 11.37 11.27 -6.24
N PRO A 154 11.07 12.58 -6.13
CA PRO A 154 9.72 13.10 -6.32
C PRO A 154 9.15 12.67 -7.69
N GLY A 155 7.94 12.13 -7.69
CA GLY A 155 7.27 11.69 -8.93
C GLY A 155 7.84 10.41 -9.55
N ALA A 156 8.67 9.64 -8.84
CA ALA A 156 9.10 8.31 -9.28
C ALA A 156 7.88 7.40 -9.44
N ARG A 157 7.47 7.22 -10.70
CA ARG A 157 6.29 6.45 -11.08
C ARG A 157 6.38 5.02 -10.57
N SER A 158 5.26 4.48 -10.09
CA SER A 158 5.19 3.07 -9.74
C SER A 158 5.50 2.22 -10.99
N ARG A 159 6.09 1.05 -10.80
CA ARG A 159 6.38 0.12 -11.92
C ARG A 159 5.12 -0.18 -12.75
N ARG A 160 3.92 -0.16 -12.14
CA ARG A 160 2.63 -0.33 -12.83
C ARG A 160 2.30 0.84 -13.77
N GLU A 161 2.58 2.07 -13.37
CA GLU A 161 2.39 3.25 -14.23
C GLU A 161 3.38 3.28 -15.38
N GLN A 162 4.63 2.87 -15.14
CA GLN A 162 5.62 2.68 -16.19
C GLN A 162 5.18 1.57 -17.16
N SER A 163 4.56 0.50 -16.65
CA SER A 163 4.05 -0.63 -17.45
C SER A 163 2.81 -0.27 -18.28
N ARG A 164 1.90 0.56 -17.75
CA ARG A 164 0.71 1.04 -18.47
C ARG A 164 1.05 2.02 -19.61
N GLN A 165 2.19 2.72 -19.54
CA GLN A 165 2.62 3.66 -20.58
C GLN A 165 3.58 3.07 -21.62
N LEU A 166 4.08 1.85 -21.43
CA LEU A 166 4.77 1.16 -22.51
C LEU A 166 3.74 0.76 -23.58
N PRO A 167 3.85 1.25 -24.82
CA PRO A 167 3.04 0.70 -25.90
C PRO A 167 3.33 -0.80 -25.96
N HIS A 168 2.30 -1.64 -26.07
CA HIS A 168 2.41 -3.09 -26.18
C HIS A 168 3.44 -3.50 -27.25
N ALA A 169 4.70 -3.64 -26.86
CA ALA A 169 5.74 -4.28 -27.64
C ALA A 169 5.89 -5.73 -27.16
N ILE A 170 4.77 -6.43 -26.99
CA ILE A 170 4.78 -7.90 -26.90
C ILE A 170 4.77 -8.42 -28.34
N HIS A 171 5.92 -8.32 -29.00
CA HIS A 171 6.28 -9.11 -30.19
C HIS A 171 7.79 -8.99 -30.42
N ARG A 172 8.61 -9.52 -29.51
CA ARG A 172 9.99 -9.91 -29.84
C ARG A 172 10.60 -10.82 -28.77
N LEU A 173 10.13 -12.06 -28.71
CA LEU A 173 10.85 -13.19 -28.08
C LEU A 173 10.39 -14.52 -28.71
N SER A 174 10.47 -14.61 -30.04
CA SER A 174 10.29 -15.87 -30.79
C SER A 174 11.38 -16.10 -31.83
N ALA A 175 12.60 -15.57 -31.61
CA ALA A 175 13.72 -15.73 -32.53
C ALA A 175 15.04 -16.11 -31.83
N PHE A 176 14.95 -16.95 -30.79
CA PHE A 176 16.13 -17.59 -30.21
C PHE A 176 15.82 -19.06 -29.92
N GLY A 177 15.95 -19.91 -30.93
CA GLY A 177 15.68 -21.34 -30.81
C GLY A 177 15.29 -22.04 -32.11
N ARG A 178 15.99 -21.77 -33.22
CA ARG A 178 15.87 -22.57 -34.44
C ARG A 178 17.18 -22.72 -35.21
N GLU A 179 18.28 -22.96 -34.51
CA GLU A 179 19.48 -23.49 -35.16
C GLU A 179 20.14 -24.51 -34.23
N ARG A 180 19.90 -25.79 -34.52
CA ARG A 180 20.82 -26.94 -34.35
C ARG A 180 20.07 -28.22 -34.76
N GLY A 181 19.74 -28.32 -36.05
CA GLY A 181 19.57 -29.62 -36.70
C GLY A 181 20.95 -30.09 -37.16
N GLY A 182 21.67 -30.78 -36.28
CA GLY A 182 22.96 -31.39 -36.54
C GLY A 182 22.85 -32.89 -36.34
N ALA A 183 23.18 -33.64 -37.39
CA ALA A 183 23.06 -35.08 -37.53
C ALA A 183 23.65 -35.88 -36.35
N HIS A 184 22.90 -36.87 -35.89
CA HIS A 184 23.47 -38.04 -35.21
C HIS A 184 23.05 -39.31 -35.94
N GLN A 185 24.02 -39.89 -36.64
CA GLN A 185 23.99 -41.25 -37.16
C GLN A 185 23.92 -42.24 -35.99
N ASN A 186 23.08 -43.24 -36.17
CA ASN A 186 22.89 -44.37 -35.27
C ASN A 186 23.90 -45.47 -35.65
N PRO A 187 24.72 -46.01 -34.74
CA PRO A 187 25.44 -47.25 -35.01
C PRO A 187 24.56 -48.46 -34.63
N ASP A 188 24.47 -49.40 -35.56
CA ASP A 188 23.81 -50.71 -35.46
C ASP A 188 24.46 -51.59 -34.37
N PRO A 189 23.71 -52.45 -33.64
CA PRO A 189 24.32 -53.43 -32.77
C PRO A 189 24.62 -54.74 -33.52
N ALA A 190 25.89 -55.15 -33.45
CA ALA A 190 26.44 -56.51 -33.63
C ALA A 190 25.53 -57.61 -34.22
N ASP A 191 25.81 -58.03 -35.46
CA ASP A 191 26.49 -59.31 -35.80
C ASP A 191 26.98 -59.30 -37.26
#